data_AF-A0A645H711-F1
#
_entry.id   AF-A0A645H711-F1
#
_cell.length_a   1.000
_cell.length_b   1.000
_cell.length_c   1.000
_cell.angle_alpha   90.00
_cell.angle_beta   90.00
_cell.angle_gamma   90.00
#
_symmetry.space_group_name_H-M   'P 1'
#
loop_
_entity.id
_entity.type
_entity.pdbx_description
1 polymer ?
#
loop_
_entity_poly.entity_id
_entity_poly.type
_entity_poly.pdbx_seq_one_letter_code
_entity_poly.pdbx_strand_id
1 'polypeptide(L)'
;MELDKENRDRSYLYGRMLAVAEAVEMRTYELDKKRETNAERYMQAFAQKPFRTWSIIWKNLQPYLQKLNPQSREYYKNLFGEITALFDANDRVANTALDGKYIIGYDCQRTALRTKKAANENNNENETEE
;
A
#
# COMPACT_ATOMS: atom_id res chain seq x y z
N MET A 1 4.12 5.37 -15.18
CA MET A 1 5.42 4.80 -14.75
C MET A 1 5.14 3.41 -14.23
N GLU A 2 5.98 2.43 -14.56
CA GLU A 2 5.77 1.04 -14.16
C GLU A 2 6.29 0.80 -12.73
N LEU A 3 5.68 -0.16 -12.03
CA LEU A 3 6.12 -0.56 -10.69
C LEU A 3 7.42 -1.36 -10.80
N ASP A 4 8.53 -0.72 -10.42
CA ASP A 4 9.78 -1.42 -10.14
C ASP A 4 9.68 -2.13 -8.79
N LYS A 5 9.72 -3.47 -8.81
CA LYS A 5 9.62 -4.30 -7.60
C LYS A 5 10.96 -4.53 -6.91
N GLU A 6 12.08 -4.32 -7.59
CA GLU A 6 13.43 -4.62 -7.09
C GLU A 6 14.13 -3.38 -6.53
N ASN A 7 13.56 -2.20 -6.75
CA ASN A 7 14.07 -0.94 -6.20
C ASN A 7 14.21 -0.98 -4.68
N ARG A 8 15.43 -0.73 -4.19
CA ARG A 8 15.78 -0.72 -2.75
C ARG A 8 15.82 0.67 -2.13
N ASP A 9 15.49 1.72 -2.88
CA ASP A 9 15.44 3.08 -2.34
C ASP A 9 14.40 3.16 -1.22
N ARG A 10 14.85 3.53 -0.03
CA ARG A 10 14.02 3.64 1.18
C ARG A 10 12.78 4.50 0.95
N SER A 11 12.90 5.64 0.27
CA SER A 11 11.78 6.55 0.05
C SER A 11 10.76 5.92 -0.88
N TYR A 12 11.23 5.33 -1.97
CA TYR A 12 10.39 4.59 -2.91
C TYR A 12 9.65 3.41 -2.24
N LEU A 13 10.35 2.59 -1.46
CA LEU A 13 9.77 1.47 -0.72
C LEU A 13 8.71 1.91 0.29
N TYR A 14 8.97 2.98 1.05
CA TYR A 14 7.97 3.56 1.95
C TYR A 14 6.74 4.08 1.20
N GLY A 15 6.94 4.69 0.03
CA GLY A 15 5.86 5.06 -0.88
C GLY A 15 4.98 3.87 -1.26
N ARG A 16 5.61 2.75 -1.65
CA ARG A 16 4.90 1.50 -1.97
C ARG A 16 4.09 1.00 -0.77
N MET A 17 4.65 0.99 0.43
CA MET A 17 3.93 0.56 1.64
C MET A 17 2.69 1.42 1.90
N LEU A 18 2.78 2.73 1.72
CA LEU A 18 1.66 3.64 1.90
C LEU A 18 0.52 3.34 0.93
N ALA A 19 0.83 3.10 -0.35
CA ALA A 19 -0.16 2.75 -1.37
C ALA A 19 -0.87 1.42 -1.06
N VAL A 20 -0.15 0.45 -0.50
CA VAL A 20 -0.76 -0.83 -0.08
C VAL A 20 -1.71 -0.61 1.09
N ALA A 21 -1.33 0.20 2.08
CA ALA A 21 -2.20 0.53 3.22
C ALA A 21 -3.48 1.24 2.77
N GLU A 22 -3.36 2.22 1.88
CA GLU A 22 -4.48 2.92 1.27
C GLU A 22 -5.43 1.95 0.54
N ALA A 23 -4.88 1.02 -0.25
CA ALA A 23 -5.69 0.04 -0.97
C ALA A 23 -6.46 -0.91 -0.03
N VAL A 24 -5.86 -1.30 1.11
CA VAL A 24 -6.53 -2.09 2.14
C VAL A 24 -7.70 -1.32 2.73
N GLU A 25 -7.51 -0.04 3.08
CA GLU A 25 -8.58 0.79 3.63
C GLU A 25 -9.72 0.97 2.62
N MET A 26 -9.41 1.32 1.38
CA MET A 26 -10.40 1.49 0.31
C MET A 26 -11.25 0.24 0.08
N ARG A 27 -10.65 -0.96 0.15
CA ARG A 27 -11.42 -2.22 -0.03
C ARG A 27 -12.45 -2.47 1.06
N THR A 28 -12.30 -1.83 2.22
CA THR A 28 -13.23 -1.95 3.33
C THR A 28 -14.25 -0.82 3.38
N TYR A 29 -14.08 0.20 2.53
CA TYR A 29 -15.04 1.30 2.44
C TYR A 29 -16.22 0.85 1.59
N GLU A 30 -17.42 1.20 2.04
CA GLU A 30 -18.64 1.05 1.27
C GLU A 30 -18.58 1.99 0.06
N LEU A 31 -19.09 1.54 -1.09
CA LEU A 31 -19.03 2.21 -2.40
C LEU A 31 -19.46 3.69 -2.38
N ASP A 32 -20.26 4.10 -1.39
CA ASP A 32 -20.88 5.43 -1.32
C ASP A 32 -20.18 6.41 -0.35
N LYS A 33 -19.09 6.00 0.30
CA LYS A 33 -18.34 6.85 1.23
C LYS A 33 -17.00 7.26 0.65
N LYS A 34 -16.95 8.41 -0.03
CA LYS A 34 -15.72 9.15 -0.32
C LYS A 34 -15.12 9.67 1.00
N ARG A 35 -14.44 8.80 1.73
CA ARG A 35 -13.65 9.16 2.90
C ARG A 35 -12.19 9.28 2.52
N GLU A 36 -11.56 10.35 2.96
CA GLU A 36 -10.10 10.44 2.99
C GLU A 36 -9.56 9.25 3.79
N THR A 37 -8.62 8.51 3.20
CA THR A 37 -7.99 7.37 3.87
C THR A 37 -7.07 7.88 4.98
N ASN A 38 -6.84 7.08 6.02
CA ASN A 38 -5.83 7.44 7.01
C ASN A 38 -4.44 7.54 6.35
N ALA A 39 -4.19 6.76 5.30
CA ALA A 39 -2.95 6.80 4.53
C ALA A 39 -2.70 8.19 3.89
N GLU A 40 -3.71 8.75 3.21
CA GLU A 40 -3.66 10.12 2.66
C GLU A 40 -3.47 11.16 3.78
N ARG A 41 -4.24 11.05 4.86
CA ARG A 41 -4.15 11.97 6.01
C ARG A 41 -2.75 11.99 6.63
N TYR A 42 -2.07 10.84 6.68
CA TYR A 42 -0.73 10.73 7.28
C TYR A 42 0.40 11.03 6.29
N MET A 43 0.14 11.26 5.00
CA MET A 43 1.16 11.38 3.96
C MET A 43 2.22 12.46 4.28
N GLN A 44 1.81 13.62 4.79
CA GLN A 44 2.76 14.68 5.21
C GLN A 44 3.61 14.26 6.42
N ALA A 45 2.99 13.70 7.46
CA ALA A 45 3.70 13.22 8.65
C ALA A 45 4.61 12.01 8.34
N PHE A 46 4.24 11.22 7.34
CA PHE A 46 4.97 10.06 6.89
C PHE A 46 6.24 10.46 6.13
N ALA A 47 6.16 11.47 5.28
CA ALA A 47 7.34 12.04 4.62
C ALA A 47 8.36 12.58 5.63
N GLN A 48 7.92 13.12 6.76
CA GLN A 48 8.83 13.69 7.77
C GLN A 48 9.37 12.67 8.78
N LYS A 49 8.55 11.70 9.20
CA LYS A 49 8.86 10.70 10.23
C LYS A 49 8.34 9.31 9.82
N PRO A 50 8.97 8.66 8.82
CA PRO A 50 8.41 7.47 8.17
C PRO A 50 8.25 6.28 9.12
N PHE A 51 9.28 5.92 9.90
CA PHE A 51 9.21 4.76 10.79
C PHE A 51 8.18 4.94 11.93
N ARG A 52 8.17 6.13 12.56
CA ARG A 52 7.18 6.46 13.61
C ARG A 52 5.76 6.47 13.06
N THR A 53 5.55 7.17 11.95
CA THR A 53 4.22 7.30 11.35
C THR A 53 3.73 5.97 10.79
N TRP A 54 4.63 5.15 10.22
CA TRP A 54 4.31 3.79 9.78
C TRP A 54 3.74 2.94 10.93
N SER A 55 4.34 3.02 12.12
CA SER A 55 3.86 2.28 13.29
C SER A 55 2.42 2.64 13.68
N ILE A 56 2.03 3.91 13.47
CA ILE A 56 0.65 4.39 13.71
C ILE A 56 -0.27 3.86 12.62
N ILE A 57 0.11 4.02 11.35
CA ILE A 57 -0.66 3.52 10.20
C ILE A 57 -0.90 2.01 10.35
N TRP A 58 0.13 1.23 10.66
CA TRP A 58 0.02 -0.22 10.80
C TRP A 58 -0.99 -0.66 11.86
N LYS A 59 -1.02 0.04 13.02
CA LYS A 59 -2.00 -0.21 14.09
C LYS A 59 -3.42 0.08 13.62
N ASN A 60 -3.61 1.23 12.96
CA ASN A 60 -4.91 1.62 12.41
C ASN A 60 -5.35 0.72 11.26
N LEU A 61 -4.41 0.08 10.56
CA LEU A 61 -4.67 -0.83 9.44
C LEU A 61 -5.23 -2.19 9.88
N GLN A 62 -4.88 -2.65 11.09
CA GLN A 62 -5.30 -3.97 11.61
C GLN A 62 -6.82 -4.24 11.51
N PRO A 63 -7.73 -3.35 11.98
CA PRO A 63 -9.17 -3.60 11.87
C PRO A 63 -9.63 -3.71 10.41
N TYR A 64 -9.00 -3.01 9.47
CA TYR A 64 -9.34 -3.11 8.06
C TYR A 64 -8.87 -4.43 7.46
N LEU A 65 -7.65 -4.87 7.76
CA LEU A 65 -7.17 -6.21 7.37
C LEU A 65 -8.08 -7.32 7.89
N GLN A 66 -8.61 -7.17 9.11
CA GLN A 66 -9.52 -8.13 9.72
C GLN A 66 -10.90 -8.20 9.05
N LYS A 67 -11.34 -7.13 8.38
CA LYS A 67 -12.59 -7.12 7.60
C LYS A 67 -12.45 -7.77 6.23
N LEU A 68 -11.24 -7.86 5.70
CA LEU A 68 -10.99 -8.53 4.41
C LEU A 68 -11.17 -10.05 4.54
N ASN A 69 -11.61 -10.67 3.44
CA ASN A 69 -11.61 -12.12 3.31
C ASN A 69 -10.18 -12.69 3.46
N PRO A 70 -10.02 -13.96 3.88
CA PRO A 70 -8.71 -14.54 4.18
C PRO A 70 -7.71 -14.44 3.02
N GLN A 71 -8.16 -14.69 1.78
CA GLN A 71 -7.31 -14.65 0.60
C GLN A 71 -6.77 -13.24 0.30
N SER A 72 -7.64 -12.22 0.37
CA SER A 72 -7.23 -10.82 0.16
C SER A 72 -6.31 -10.35 1.29
N ARG A 73 -6.61 -10.72 2.54
CA ARG A 73 -5.77 -10.39 3.69
C ARG A 73 -4.36 -10.95 3.52
N GLU A 74 -4.25 -12.21 3.11
CA GLU A 74 -2.96 -12.86 2.91
C GLU A 74 -2.19 -12.24 1.75
N TYR A 75 -2.86 -11.90 0.64
CA TYR A 75 -2.25 -11.17 -0.46
C TYR A 75 -1.60 -9.85 -0.02
N TYR A 76 -2.32 -9.04 0.78
CA TYR A 76 -1.77 -7.78 1.27
C TYR A 76 -0.63 -7.96 2.27
N LYS A 77 -0.71 -8.96 3.16
CA LYS A 77 0.38 -9.30 4.07
C LYS A 77 1.65 -9.71 3.31
N ASN A 78 1.50 -10.53 2.28
CA ASN A 78 2.61 -10.94 1.43
C ASN A 78 3.22 -9.75 0.70
N LEU A 79 2.39 -8.85 0.17
CA LEU A 79 2.88 -7.64 -0.47
C LEU A 79 3.65 -6.72 0.49
N PHE A 80 3.18 -6.57 1.73
CA PHE A 80 3.95 -5.88 2.77
C PHE A 80 5.26 -6.58 3.10
N GLY A 81 5.26 -7.91 3.15
CA GLY A 81 6.45 -8.74 3.36
C GLY A 81 7.49 -8.56 2.25
N GLU A 82 7.07 -8.62 0.99
CA GLU A 82 7.91 -8.39 -0.19
C GLU A 82 8.58 -7.02 -0.15
N ILE A 83 7.81 -5.95 0.09
CA ILE A 83 8.34 -4.59 0.17
C ILE A 83 9.30 -4.46 1.36
N THR A 84 8.92 -5.05 2.50
CA THR A 84 9.72 -5.03 3.73
C THR A 84 11.07 -5.72 3.55
N ALA A 85 11.12 -6.83 2.80
CA ALA A 85 12.32 -7.62 2.58
C ALA A 85 13.40 -6.88 1.75
N LEU A 86 13.01 -5.82 1.03
CA LEU A 86 13.91 -5.01 0.21
C LEU A 86 14.59 -3.88 0.99
N PHE A 87 14.10 -3.56 2.19
CA PHE A 87 14.73 -2.53 3.02
C PHE A 87 16.04 -3.04 3.60
N ASP A 88 17.05 -2.16 3.59
CA ASP A 88 18.18 -2.31 4.49
C ASP A 88 17.76 -2.05 5.94
N ALA A 89 18.31 -2.83 6.87
CA ALA A 89 17.89 -2.84 8.27
C ALA A 89 17.97 -1.44 8.93
N ASN A 90 19.04 -0.69 8.62
CA ASN A 90 19.27 0.65 9.17
C ASN A 90 18.32 1.69 8.58
N ASP A 91 18.02 1.58 7.29
CA ASP A 91 17.15 2.52 6.58
C ASP A 91 15.68 2.36 7.01
N ARG A 92 15.27 1.14 7.33
CA ARG A 92 13.92 0.87 7.80
C ARG A 92 13.59 1.50 9.16
N VAL A 93 14.58 1.67 10.03
CA VAL A 93 14.36 2.24 11.37
C VAL A 93 14.66 3.74 11.41
N ALA A 94 15.31 4.28 10.39
CA ALA A 94 15.65 5.68 10.29
C ALA A 94 14.39 6.56 10.19
N ASN A 95 14.26 7.49 11.13
CA ASN A 95 13.23 8.55 11.13
C ASN A 95 13.69 9.83 10.41
N THR A 96 14.68 9.72 9.52
CA THR A 96 15.05 10.80 8.61
C THR A 96 13.88 11.07 7.66
N ALA A 97 13.82 12.28 7.11
CA ALA A 97 12.79 12.59 6.12
C ALA A 97 12.95 11.72 4.86
N LEU A 98 11.84 11.44 4.19
CA LEU A 98 11.81 10.81 2.88
C LEU A 98 12.08 11.84 1.79
N ASP A 99 12.73 11.40 0.72
CA ASP A 99 12.86 12.16 -0.52
C ASP A 99 11.60 11.97 -1.39
N GLY A 100 11.34 12.90 -2.32
CA GLY A 100 10.15 12.94 -3.18
C GLY A 100 9.90 11.66 -3.98
N LYS A 101 10.90 10.77 -4.11
CA LYS A 101 10.75 9.40 -4.64
C LYS A 101 9.65 8.59 -3.95
N TYR A 102 9.28 8.91 -2.71
CA TYR A 102 8.16 8.23 -2.05
C TYR A 102 6.83 8.43 -2.79
N ILE A 103 6.64 9.59 -3.43
CA ILE A 103 5.45 9.88 -4.25
C ILE A 103 5.46 8.96 -5.47
N ILE A 104 6.62 8.80 -6.11
CA ILE A 104 6.80 7.93 -7.28
C ILE A 104 6.46 6.48 -6.92
N GLY A 105 7.03 5.96 -5.83
CA GLY A 105 6.76 4.60 -5.37
C GLY A 105 5.30 4.37 -4.99
N TYR A 106 4.67 5.38 -4.39
CA TYR A 106 3.25 5.38 -4.07
C TYR A 106 2.39 5.28 -5.35
N ASP A 107 2.59 6.17 -6.32
CA ASP A 107 1.77 6.20 -7.54
C ASP A 107 1.95 4.95 -8.40
N CYS A 108 3.18 4.43 -8.51
CA CYS A 108 3.45 3.19 -9.25
C CYS A 108 2.73 2.00 -8.60
N GLN A 109 2.82 1.85 -7.29
CA GLN A 109 2.19 0.75 -6.56
C GLN A 109 0.66 0.86 -6.58
N ARG A 110 0.12 2.08 -6.42
CA ARG A 110 -1.32 2.35 -6.50
C ARG A 110 -1.88 2.00 -7.88
N THR A 111 -1.18 2.42 -8.94
CA THR A 111 -1.58 2.11 -10.32
C THR A 111 -1.57 0.59 -10.57
N ALA A 112 -0.49 -0.10 -10.15
CA ALA A 112 -0.38 -1.56 -10.31
C ALA A 112 -1.52 -2.33 -9.61
N LEU A 113 -1.94 -1.89 -8.42
CA LEU A 113 -3.05 -2.51 -7.68
C LEU A 113 -4.40 -2.29 -8.37
N ARG A 114 -4.61 -1.13 -9.01
CA ARG A 114 -5.84 -0.84 -9.79
C ARG A 114 -5.87 -1.64 -11.09
N THR A 115 -4.77 -1.73 -11.82
CA THR A 115 -4.70 -2.54 -13.04
C THR A 115 -4.94 -4.02 -12.75
N LYS A 116 -4.36 -4.56 -11.68
CA LYS A 116 -4.61 -5.94 -11.24
C LYS A 116 -6.08 -6.18 -10.89
N LYS A 117 -6.74 -5.19 -10.28
CA LYS A 117 -8.18 -5.26 -9.97
C LYS A 117 -9.01 -5.33 -11.25
N ALA A 118 -8.78 -4.43 -12.20
CA ALA A 118 -9.50 -4.41 -13.47
C ALA A 118 -9.33 -5.72 -14.26
N ALA A 119 -8.12 -6.29 -14.28
CA ALA A 119 -7.87 -7.58 -14.93
C ALA A 119 -8.65 -8.74 -14.28
N ASN A 120 -8.76 -8.75 -12.95
CA ASN A 120 -9.53 -9.78 -12.26
C ASN A 120 -11.05 -9.61 -12.44
N GLU A 121 -11.54 -8.38 -12.54
CA GLU A 121 -12.96 -8.09 -12.81
C GLU A 121 -13.35 -8.56 -14.23
N ASN A 122 -12.53 -8.26 -15.24
CA ASN A 122 -12.75 -8.71 -16.62
C ASN A 122 -12.72 -10.24 -16.78
N ASN A 123 -11.89 -10.95 -16.00
CA ASN A 123 -11.83 -12.41 -16.06
C ASN A 123 -13.06 -13.07 -15.42
N ASN A 124 -13.65 -12.47 -14.39
CA ASN A 124 -14.87 -12.99 -13.76
C ASN A 124 -16.11 -12.75 -14.63
N GLU A 125 -16.14 -11.68 -15.43
CA GLU A 125 -17.25 -11.44 -16.38
C GLU A 125 -17.27 -12.48 -17.52
N ASN A 126 -16.10 -12.94 -17.98
CA ASN A 126 -15.99 -13.96 -19.03
C ASN A 126 -16.29 -15.41 -18.56
N GLU A 127 -16.29 -15.68 -17.26
CA GLU A 127 -16.64 -17.02 -16.71
C GLU A 127 -18.16 -17.19 -16.46
N THR A 128 -18.97 -16.15 -16.67
CA THR A 128 -20.43 -16.20 -16.41
C THR A 128 -21.26 -16.39 -17.69
N GLU A 129 -20.63 -16.54 -18.86
CA GLU A 129 -21.30 -16.71 -20.17
C GLU A 129 -21.09 -18.09 -20.84
N GLU A 130 -20.60 -19.12 -20.13
CA GLU A 130 -20.61 -20.52 -20.60
C GLU A 130 -21.56 -21.44 -19.81
#